data_AF-A0A4R9EMD3-F1
#
_entry.id   AF-A0A4R9EMD3-F1
#
_cell.length_a   1.000
_cell.length_b   1.000
_cell.length_c   1.000
_cell.angle_alpha   90.00
_cell.angle_beta   90.00
_cell.angle_gamma   90.00
#
_symmetry.space_group_name_H-M   'P 1'
#
loop_
_entity.id
_entity.type
_entity.pdbx_description
1 polymer ?
#
loop_
_entity_poly.entity_id
_entity_poly.type
_entity_poly.pdbx_seq_one_letter_code
_entity_poly.pdbx_strand_id
1 'polypeptide(L)'
;MTEGISEGNLEGTPEARHENTAPYTDAARARLATAFEACDLADLARAAVPIGEHELLPDGTVRSPGSVLAEAAQVLASARRLLEAAAVFERIGGASWQLIGDILGVEARSARVRFALAEAQVREELRRPERAGPQAVEAGWWRTYATGAPLEAARDLDDWVLRHADADGEGGGDGDGDSGLGTAPVSGGLVRAEPRRPTQRSR
;
A
#
# COMPACT_ATOMS: atom_id res chain seq x y z
N MET A 1 -58.30 -11.78 45.97
CA MET A 1 -58.13 -12.79 44.90
C MET A 1 -57.75 -11.99 43.66
N THR A 2 -56.44 -11.73 43.46
CA THR A 2 -55.53 -12.42 42.48
C THR A 2 -55.91 -12.06 41.05
N GLU A 3 -55.10 -11.55 40.12
CA GLU A 3 -53.69 -11.18 39.86
C GLU A 3 -53.79 -10.12 38.71
N GLY A 4 -52.80 -9.36 38.26
CA GLY A 4 -51.40 -9.66 38.04
C GLY A 4 -50.69 -8.49 37.35
N ILE A 5 -49.37 -8.53 37.48
CA ILE A 5 -48.36 -7.61 36.93
C ILE A 5 -48.18 -7.93 35.44
N SER A 6 -47.96 -6.92 34.60
CA SER A 6 -47.14 -7.12 33.41
C SER A 6 -46.42 -5.83 33.01
N GLU A 7 -45.17 -5.74 33.45
CA GLU A 7 -44.14 -4.86 32.93
C GLU A 7 -43.83 -5.28 31.47
N GLY A 8 -43.99 -4.36 30.54
CA GLY A 8 -43.53 -4.51 29.16
C GLY A 8 -42.22 -3.77 28.99
N ASN A 9 -41.12 -4.38 29.43
CA ASN A 9 -39.77 -3.93 29.18
C ASN A 9 -39.35 -4.42 27.77
N LEU A 10 -39.16 -3.50 26.82
CA LEU A 10 -38.47 -3.75 25.56
C LEU A 10 -37.49 -2.60 25.31
N GLU A 11 -36.52 -2.46 26.21
CA GLU A 11 -35.20 -1.90 25.87
C GLU A 11 -34.50 -2.90 24.94
N GLY A 12 -34.72 -2.72 23.63
CA GLY A 12 -33.85 -3.29 22.62
C GLY A 12 -32.53 -2.52 22.61
N THR A 13 -31.55 -2.98 23.36
CA THR A 13 -30.17 -2.52 23.26
C THR A 13 -29.70 -2.79 21.83
N PRO A 14 -29.31 -1.78 21.03
CA PRO A 14 -28.64 -2.07 19.76
C PRO A 14 -27.31 -2.73 20.10
N GLU A 15 -27.14 -3.98 19.67
CA GLU A 15 -25.83 -4.62 19.61
C GLU A 15 -24.96 -3.73 18.73
N ALA A 16 -24.15 -2.89 19.39
CA ALA A 16 -23.08 -2.17 18.75
C ALA A 16 -22.19 -3.25 18.13
N ARG A 17 -22.28 -3.41 16.80
CA ARG A 17 -21.27 -4.09 16.01
C ARG A 17 -19.96 -3.51 16.51
N HIS A 18 -19.18 -4.30 17.22
CA HIS A 18 -17.87 -3.89 17.69
C HIS A 18 -17.06 -3.58 16.44
N GLU A 19 -17.06 -2.32 16.00
CA GLU A 19 -16.14 -1.82 15.00
C GLU A 19 -14.75 -2.20 15.52
N ASN A 20 -14.09 -3.09 14.81
CA ASN A 20 -12.81 -3.62 15.22
C ASN A 20 -11.78 -2.50 15.10
N THR A 21 -11.62 -1.73 16.18
CA THR A 21 -10.71 -0.59 16.29
C THR A 21 -9.25 -1.01 16.44
N ALA A 22 -8.97 -2.32 16.43
CA ALA A 22 -7.60 -2.81 16.53
C ALA A 22 -6.75 -2.27 15.36
N PRO A 23 -5.53 -1.78 15.64
CA PRO A 23 -4.67 -1.21 14.62
C PRO A 23 -4.25 -2.28 13.61
N TYR A 24 -3.97 -1.87 12.38
CA TYR A 24 -3.39 -2.78 11.38
C TYR A 24 -2.01 -3.30 11.80
N THR A 25 -1.61 -4.46 11.29
CA THR A 25 -0.27 -5.00 11.56
C THR A 25 0.82 -4.19 10.87
N ASP A 26 2.06 -4.26 11.39
CA ASP A 26 3.23 -3.64 10.74
C ASP A 26 3.44 -4.18 9.32
N ALA A 27 3.22 -5.49 9.13
CA ALA A 27 3.33 -6.13 7.82
C ALA A 27 2.27 -5.61 6.85
N ALA A 28 1.00 -5.43 7.29
CA ALA A 28 -0.05 -4.88 6.45
C ALA A 28 0.25 -3.42 6.04
N ARG A 29 0.70 -2.59 6.98
CA ARG A 29 1.15 -1.21 6.70
C ARG A 29 2.34 -1.17 5.73
N ALA A 30 3.33 -2.03 5.94
CA ALA A 30 4.48 -2.13 5.04
C ALA A 30 4.08 -2.62 3.64
N ARG A 31 3.11 -3.53 3.53
CA ARG A 31 2.60 -4.00 2.24
C ARG A 31 1.87 -2.92 1.47
N LEU A 32 1.09 -2.07 2.16
CA LEU A 32 0.45 -0.89 1.56
C LEU A 32 1.48 0.08 1.04
N ALA A 33 2.53 0.32 1.83
CA ALA A 33 3.66 1.13 1.41
C ALA A 33 4.29 0.58 0.10
N THR A 34 4.52 -0.73 0.00
CA THR A 34 4.99 -1.35 -1.24
C THR A 34 4.00 -1.17 -2.41
N ALA A 35 2.69 -1.23 -2.15
CA ALA A 35 1.68 -1.07 -3.19
C ALA A 35 1.66 0.35 -3.79
N PHE A 36 1.84 1.40 -2.97
CA PHE A 36 1.94 2.77 -3.48
C PHE A 36 3.17 3.00 -4.36
N GLU A 37 4.32 2.41 -4.03
CA GLU A 37 5.51 2.49 -4.91
C GLU A 37 5.27 1.78 -6.24
N ALA A 38 4.50 0.68 -6.23
CA ALA A 38 4.14 -0.01 -7.46
C ALA A 38 3.17 0.82 -8.32
N CYS A 39 2.19 1.48 -7.68
CA CYS A 39 1.28 2.44 -8.30
C CYS A 39 2.05 3.59 -8.95
N ASP A 40 2.94 4.25 -8.20
CA ASP A 40 3.76 5.36 -8.71
C ASP A 40 4.66 4.93 -9.88
N LEU A 41 5.31 3.76 -9.76
CA LEU A 41 6.10 3.20 -10.86
C LEU A 41 5.24 2.92 -12.10
N ALA A 42 4.04 2.35 -11.93
CA ALA A 42 3.15 2.05 -13.03
C ALA A 42 2.67 3.34 -13.73
N ASP A 43 2.34 4.37 -12.96
CA ASP A 43 1.94 5.67 -13.49
C ASP A 43 3.08 6.35 -14.27
N LEU A 44 4.30 6.35 -13.74
CA LEU A 44 5.49 6.87 -14.42
C LEU A 44 5.84 6.06 -15.67
N ALA A 45 5.81 4.73 -15.59
CA ALA A 45 6.10 3.87 -16.72
C ALA A 45 5.07 4.06 -17.84
N ARG A 46 3.78 4.18 -17.50
CA ARG A 46 2.72 4.49 -18.46
C ARG A 46 2.90 5.86 -19.09
N ALA A 47 3.25 6.88 -18.30
CA ALA A 47 3.46 8.24 -18.81
C ALA A 47 4.63 8.34 -19.80
N ALA A 48 5.62 7.45 -19.68
CA ALA A 48 6.79 7.40 -20.56
C ALA A 48 6.55 6.66 -21.90
N VAL A 49 5.37 6.08 -22.14
CA VAL A 49 5.06 5.33 -23.36
C VAL A 49 4.63 6.23 -24.53
N PRO A 50 3.69 7.18 -24.36
CA PRO A 50 3.25 8.04 -25.46
C PRO A 50 4.39 8.94 -25.95
N ILE A 51 4.54 9.05 -27.27
CA ILE A 51 5.38 10.09 -27.87
C ILE A 51 4.57 11.38 -27.91
N GLY A 52 4.94 12.36 -27.09
CA GLY A 52 4.19 13.62 -26.98
C GLY A 52 4.28 14.46 -28.25
N GLU A 53 3.23 15.23 -28.58
CA GLU A 53 3.23 16.15 -29.73
C GLU A 53 4.37 17.19 -29.67
N HIS A 54 4.87 17.47 -28.46
CA HIS A 54 5.95 18.40 -28.18
C HIS A 54 7.32 17.73 -28.10
N GLU A 55 7.40 16.40 -28.16
CA GLU A 55 8.66 15.66 -27.98
C GLU A 55 9.51 15.69 -29.24
N LEU A 56 8.88 15.56 -30.41
CA LEU A 56 9.54 15.52 -31.71
C LEU A 56 9.17 16.74 -32.57
N LEU A 57 10.14 17.24 -33.33
CA LEU A 57 9.94 18.16 -34.45
C LEU A 57 9.27 17.44 -35.64
N PRO A 58 8.69 18.16 -36.63
CA PRO A 58 8.11 17.55 -37.82
C PRO A 58 9.09 16.68 -38.65
N ASP A 59 10.40 16.90 -38.50
CA ASP A 59 11.46 16.12 -39.13
C ASP A 59 11.89 14.88 -38.32
N GLY A 60 11.23 14.61 -37.19
CA GLY A 60 11.50 13.48 -36.31
C GLY A 60 12.65 13.69 -35.32
N THR A 61 13.29 14.86 -35.29
CA THR A 61 14.33 15.17 -34.31
C THR A 61 13.76 15.63 -32.97
N VAL A 62 14.51 15.44 -31.88
CA VAL A 62 14.04 15.80 -30.53
C VAL A 62 13.90 17.31 -30.37
N ARG A 63 12.76 17.75 -29.84
CA ARG A 63 12.48 19.16 -29.55
C ARG A 63 13.20 19.64 -28.29
N SER A 64 13.38 18.75 -27.32
CA SER A 64 14.02 19.02 -26.02
C SER A 64 15.05 17.91 -25.70
N PRO A 65 16.32 18.07 -26.10
CA PRO A 65 17.36 17.08 -25.82
C PRO A 65 17.46 16.77 -24.32
N GLY A 66 17.47 15.48 -23.98
CA GLY A 66 17.60 15.00 -22.60
C GLY A 66 16.30 14.81 -21.83
N SER A 67 15.15 15.25 -22.36
CA SER A 67 13.82 15.02 -21.74
C SER A 67 13.51 13.54 -21.51
N VAL A 68 13.60 12.73 -22.56
CA VAL A 68 13.41 11.26 -22.49
C VAL A 68 14.36 10.60 -21.48
N LEU A 69 15.62 11.08 -21.39
CA LEU A 69 16.58 10.56 -20.41
C LEU A 69 16.18 10.93 -18.98
N ALA A 70 15.64 12.13 -18.76
CA ALA A 70 15.16 12.56 -17.46
C ALA A 70 13.94 11.73 -17.01
N GLU A 71 13.00 11.44 -17.91
CA GLU A 71 11.85 10.57 -17.66
C GLU A 71 12.31 9.14 -17.33
N ALA A 72 13.22 8.58 -18.11
CA ALA A 72 13.79 7.25 -17.83
C ALA A 72 14.51 7.20 -16.47
N ALA A 73 15.19 8.28 -16.08
CA ALA A 73 15.82 8.39 -14.77
C ALA A 73 14.78 8.43 -13.63
N GLN A 74 13.61 9.06 -13.83
CA GLN A 74 12.51 9.06 -12.87
C GLN A 74 11.90 7.66 -12.71
N VAL A 75 11.65 6.95 -13.81
CA VAL A 75 11.16 5.55 -13.77
C VAL A 75 12.15 4.66 -13.02
N LEU A 76 13.44 4.77 -13.31
CA LEU A 76 14.48 4.02 -12.60
C LEU A 76 14.54 4.36 -11.11
N ALA A 77 14.37 5.64 -10.74
CA ALA A 77 14.31 6.05 -9.35
C ALA A 77 13.10 5.43 -8.64
N SER A 78 11.92 5.43 -9.26
CA SER A 78 10.71 4.80 -8.70
C SER A 78 10.87 3.28 -8.55
N ALA A 79 11.42 2.61 -9.56
CA ALA A 79 11.69 1.16 -9.51
C ALA A 79 12.64 0.78 -8.35
N ARG A 80 13.65 1.61 -8.08
CA ARG A 80 14.54 1.41 -6.93
C ARG A 80 13.80 1.54 -5.60
N ARG A 81 12.91 2.53 -5.48
CA ARG A 81 12.11 2.70 -4.26
C ARG A 81 11.12 1.55 -4.04
N LEU A 82 10.48 1.06 -5.10
CA LEU A 82 9.66 -0.16 -5.04
C LEU A 82 10.46 -1.35 -4.54
N LEU A 83 11.66 -1.57 -5.07
CA LEU A 83 12.54 -2.65 -4.65
C LEU A 83 12.92 -2.54 -3.16
N GLU A 84 13.24 -1.32 -2.70
CA GLU A 84 13.53 -1.06 -1.28
C GLU A 84 12.31 -1.34 -0.40
N ALA A 85 11.12 -0.85 -0.80
CA ALA A 85 9.88 -1.08 -0.05
C ALA A 85 9.52 -2.57 0.02
N ALA A 86 9.70 -3.32 -1.06
CA ALA A 86 9.48 -4.77 -1.09
C ALA A 86 10.45 -5.51 -0.15
N ALA A 87 11.75 -5.18 -0.20
CA ALA A 87 12.73 -5.78 0.70
C ALA A 87 12.39 -5.49 2.18
N VAL A 88 11.97 -4.26 2.50
CA VAL A 88 11.55 -3.90 3.87
C VAL A 88 10.29 -4.63 4.30
N PHE A 89 9.29 -4.77 3.43
CA PHE A 89 8.08 -5.56 3.72
C PHE A 89 8.43 -7.01 4.05
N GLU A 90 9.26 -7.67 3.23
CA GLU A 90 9.73 -9.04 3.49
C GLU A 90 10.47 -9.14 4.83
N ARG A 91 11.34 -8.17 5.14
CA ARG A 91 12.07 -8.11 6.42
C ARG A 91 11.14 -7.94 7.62
N ILE A 92 10.09 -7.15 7.50
CA ILE A 92 9.08 -6.98 8.55
C ILE A 92 8.26 -8.27 8.69
N GLY A 93 7.96 -8.96 7.58
CA GLY A 93 7.33 -10.28 7.54
C GLY A 93 8.19 -11.42 8.06
N GLY A 94 9.47 -11.19 8.34
CA GLY A 94 10.38 -12.15 8.96
C GLY A 94 11.37 -12.83 8.01
N ALA A 95 11.38 -12.48 6.72
CA ALA A 95 12.36 -12.99 5.76
C ALA A 95 13.80 -12.68 6.21
N SER A 96 14.72 -13.62 6.04
CA SER A 96 16.14 -13.41 6.39
C SER A 96 16.87 -12.60 5.31
N TRP A 97 18.00 -11.99 5.66
CA TRP A 97 18.88 -11.35 4.67
C TRP A 97 19.45 -12.34 3.65
N GLN A 98 19.56 -13.63 4.01
CA GLN A 98 19.98 -14.68 3.09
C GLN A 98 18.93 -14.87 1.99
N LEU A 99 17.67 -15.07 2.37
CA LEU A 99 16.58 -15.23 1.41
C LEU A 99 16.47 -14.04 0.46
N ILE A 100 16.56 -12.81 0.99
CA ILE A 100 16.52 -11.59 0.17
C ILE A 100 17.74 -11.53 -0.77
N GLY A 101 18.93 -11.88 -0.29
CA GLY A 101 20.12 -11.96 -1.14
C GLY A 101 19.95 -12.96 -2.28
N ASP A 102 19.45 -14.17 -1.97
CA ASP A 102 19.24 -15.24 -2.94
C ASP A 102 18.26 -14.81 -4.06
N ILE A 103 17.14 -14.16 -3.70
CA ILE A 103 16.15 -13.63 -4.67
C ILE A 103 16.77 -12.57 -5.57
N LEU A 104 17.63 -11.71 -5.02
CA LEU A 104 18.26 -10.60 -5.76
C LEU A 104 19.54 -11.02 -6.49
N GLY A 105 20.00 -12.26 -6.34
CA GLY A 105 21.27 -12.73 -6.91
C GLY A 105 22.49 -12.03 -6.31
N VAL A 106 22.44 -11.61 -5.03
CA VAL A 106 23.55 -10.96 -4.32
C VAL A 106 23.82 -11.63 -2.98
N GLU A 107 25.01 -11.45 -2.43
CA GLU A 107 25.31 -11.94 -1.08
C GLU A 107 24.40 -11.29 -0.02
N ALA A 108 24.05 -12.05 1.03
CA ALA A 108 23.25 -11.57 2.15
C ALA A 108 23.82 -10.31 2.81
N ARG A 109 25.16 -10.19 2.87
CA ARG A 109 25.84 -8.99 3.38
C ARG A 109 25.53 -7.77 2.51
N SER A 110 25.58 -7.93 1.19
CA SER A 110 25.29 -6.85 0.23
C SER A 110 23.83 -6.41 0.32
N ALA A 111 22.89 -7.36 0.41
CA ALA A 111 21.48 -7.05 0.65
C ALA A 111 21.29 -6.28 1.96
N ARG A 112 21.90 -6.74 3.05
CA ARG A 112 21.82 -6.04 4.35
C ARG A 112 22.40 -4.64 4.29
N VAL A 113 23.59 -4.44 3.72
CA VAL A 113 24.21 -3.11 3.58
C VAL A 113 23.29 -2.17 2.80
N ARG A 114 22.65 -2.67 1.74
CA ARG A 114 21.76 -1.88 0.90
C ARG A 114 20.46 -1.48 1.59
N PHE A 115 19.81 -2.39 2.32
CA PHE A 115 18.43 -2.19 2.76
C PHE A 115 18.26 -1.97 4.28
N ALA A 116 19.29 -2.19 5.10
CA ALA A 116 19.14 -2.10 6.56
C ALA A 116 18.77 -0.69 7.05
N LEU A 117 19.23 0.36 6.37
CA LEU A 117 18.87 1.73 6.74
C LEU A 117 17.39 2.01 6.46
N ALA A 118 16.89 1.61 5.29
CA ALA A 118 15.47 1.72 4.94
C ALA A 118 14.59 0.89 5.88
N GLU A 119 15.00 -0.33 6.25
CA GLU A 119 14.29 -1.15 7.24
C GLU A 119 14.21 -0.43 8.59
N ALA A 120 15.31 0.16 9.06
CA ALA A 120 15.35 0.86 10.34
C ALA A 120 14.44 2.10 10.35
N GLN A 121 14.42 2.88 9.27
CA GLN A 121 13.57 4.06 9.13
C GLN A 121 12.08 3.69 9.17
N VAL A 122 11.67 2.72 8.35
CA VAL A 122 10.27 2.28 8.31
C VAL A 122 9.83 1.69 9.65
N ARG A 123 10.68 0.89 10.31
CA ARG A 123 10.37 0.39 11.66
C ARG A 123 10.21 1.50 12.69
N GLU A 124 10.91 2.62 12.55
CA GLU A 124 10.75 3.77 13.44
C GLU A 124 9.45 4.54 13.14
N GLU A 125 9.12 4.75 11.87
CA GLU A 125 7.85 5.35 11.43
C GLU A 125 6.64 4.54 11.94
N LEU A 126 6.69 3.22 11.80
CA LEU A 126 5.65 2.31 12.29
C LEU A 126 5.46 2.37 13.82
N ARG A 127 6.53 2.67 14.57
CA ARG A 127 6.46 2.86 16.04
C ARG A 127 5.88 4.22 16.43
N ARG A 128 5.93 5.21 15.54
CA ARG A 128 5.56 6.62 15.83
C ARG A 128 4.67 7.21 14.73
N PRO A 129 3.44 6.69 14.55
CA PRO A 129 2.53 7.20 13.53
C PRO A 129 2.11 8.66 13.75
N GLU A 130 2.17 9.18 14.98
CA GLU A 130 1.67 10.52 15.37
C GLU A 130 2.58 11.70 14.92
N ARG A 131 3.72 11.45 14.28
CA ARG A 131 4.66 12.51 13.83
C ARG A 131 4.55 12.88 12.34
N ALA A 132 3.40 12.63 11.72
CA ALA A 132 3.10 13.10 10.37
C ALA A 132 2.94 14.64 10.34
N GLY A 133 4.06 15.38 10.33
CA GLY A 133 4.06 16.82 10.09
C GLY A 133 3.96 17.16 8.60
N PRO A 134 3.53 18.40 8.25
CA PRO A 134 3.23 18.83 6.87
C PRO A 134 4.43 18.94 5.90
N GLN A 135 5.60 18.41 6.25
CA GLN A 135 6.84 18.46 5.43
C GLN A 135 7.19 17.15 4.71
N ALA A 136 6.39 16.09 4.86
CA ALA A 136 6.55 14.89 4.04
C ALA A 136 5.97 15.16 2.66
N VAL A 137 6.67 15.93 1.81
CA VAL A 137 6.23 16.21 0.45
C VAL A 137 7.31 15.73 -0.53
N GLU A 138 6.85 14.91 -1.48
CA GLU A 138 7.49 14.42 -2.70
C GLU A 138 8.13 13.01 -2.75
N ALA A 139 8.74 12.42 -1.70
CA ALA A 139 9.29 11.04 -1.82
C ALA A 139 8.90 10.04 -0.72
N GLY A 140 8.07 10.45 0.25
CA GLY A 140 7.66 9.60 1.36
C GLY A 140 6.31 9.98 1.98
N TRP A 141 5.57 10.87 1.33
CA TRP A 141 4.26 11.32 1.80
C TRP A 141 3.28 10.16 1.91
N TRP A 142 3.27 9.26 0.92
CA TRP A 142 2.42 8.07 0.93
C TRP A 142 2.87 7.03 1.98
N ARG A 143 4.15 6.99 2.41
CA ARG A 143 4.59 6.13 3.54
C ARG A 143 3.96 6.61 4.84
N THR A 144 4.03 7.91 5.08
CA THR A 144 3.40 8.56 6.23
C THR A 144 1.88 8.39 6.19
N TYR A 145 1.27 8.51 5.00
CA TYR A 145 -0.16 8.32 4.81
C TYR A 145 -0.60 6.87 5.03
N ALA A 146 0.08 5.89 4.42
CA ALA A 146 -0.20 4.47 4.59
C ALA A 146 0.03 3.97 6.02
N THR A 147 0.91 4.62 6.78
CA THR A 147 1.14 4.30 8.19
C THR A 147 0.14 4.98 9.14
N GLY A 148 -0.24 6.23 8.87
CA GLY A 148 -1.19 7.01 9.68
C GLY A 148 -2.68 6.72 9.41
N ALA A 149 -3.05 6.46 8.15
CA ALA A 149 -4.41 6.20 7.70
C ALA A 149 -4.51 4.96 6.79
N PRO A 150 -4.07 3.77 7.25
CA PRO A 150 -3.93 2.57 6.42
C PRO A 150 -5.19 2.10 5.67
N LEU A 151 -6.38 2.30 6.23
CA LEU A 151 -7.63 1.93 5.55
C LEU A 151 -7.99 2.89 4.41
N GLU A 152 -7.75 4.20 4.61
CA GLU A 152 -7.99 5.22 3.58
C GLU A 152 -7.02 5.02 2.42
N ALA A 153 -5.73 4.88 2.75
CA ALA A 153 -4.67 4.49 1.84
C ALA A 153 -4.99 3.24 1.01
N ALA A 154 -5.59 2.21 1.61
CA ALA A 154 -5.96 1.00 0.89
C ALA A 154 -7.15 1.21 -0.07
N ARG A 155 -8.10 2.08 0.28
CA ARG A 155 -9.23 2.41 -0.58
C ARG A 155 -8.79 3.24 -1.79
N ASP A 156 -7.85 4.17 -1.61
CA ASP A 156 -7.27 4.91 -2.74
C ASP A 156 -6.58 3.96 -3.74
N LEU A 157 -5.95 2.90 -3.23
CA LEU A 157 -5.36 1.85 -4.06
C LEU A 157 -6.42 0.93 -4.70
N ASP A 158 -7.53 0.63 -4.01
CA ASP A 158 -8.67 -0.07 -4.62
C ASP A 158 -9.19 0.71 -5.83
N ASP A 159 -9.43 2.02 -5.64
CA ASP A 159 -9.89 2.91 -6.70
C ASP A 159 -8.88 3.03 -7.84
N TRP A 160 -7.57 3.05 -7.53
CA TRP A 160 -6.54 3.00 -8.56
C TRP A 160 -6.60 1.69 -9.35
N VAL A 161 -6.64 0.54 -8.69
CA VAL A 161 -6.67 -0.77 -9.37
C VAL A 161 -7.91 -0.89 -10.27
N LEU A 162 -9.09 -0.53 -9.76
CA LEU A 162 -10.35 -0.64 -10.51
C LEU A 162 -10.35 0.27 -11.76
N ARG A 163 -9.90 1.53 -11.63
CA ARG A 163 -9.79 2.45 -12.79
C ARG A 163 -8.87 1.94 -13.90
N HIS A 164 -7.90 1.10 -13.57
CA HIS A 164 -6.95 0.55 -14.55
C HIS A 164 -7.34 -0.84 -15.04
N ALA A 165 -8.25 -1.54 -14.37
CA ALA A 165 -8.80 -2.81 -14.85
C ALA A 165 -9.79 -2.62 -16.01
N ASP A 166 -10.56 -1.53 -15.99
CA ASP A 166 -11.60 -1.27 -17.00
C ASP A 166 -11.04 -0.88 -18.38
N ALA A 167 -9.79 -0.40 -18.44
CA ALA A 167 -9.15 0.03 -19.69
C ALA A 167 -8.82 -1.13 -20.65
N ASP A 168 -8.79 -2.37 -20.16
CA ASP A 168 -8.54 -3.58 -20.96
C ASP A 168 -9.85 -4.26 -21.44
N GLY A 169 -11.02 -3.77 -20.99
CA GLY A 169 -12.32 -4.43 -21.15
C GLY A 169 -13.25 -3.89 -22.23
N GLU A 170 -12.94 -2.76 -22.88
CA GLU A 170 -13.78 -2.20 -23.96
C GLU A 170 -13.48 -2.87 -25.32
N GLY A 171 -13.73 -4.19 -25.38
CA GLY A 171 -13.56 -5.02 -26.56
C GLY A 171 -14.68 -6.06 -26.67
N GLY A 172 -15.92 -5.58 -26.75
CA GLY A 172 -17.14 -6.30 -27.16
C GLY A 172 -17.15 -7.83 -27.11
N GLY A 173 -17.79 -8.39 -26.10
CA GLY A 173 -18.20 -9.78 -26.07
C GLY A 173 -18.88 -10.09 -24.75
N ASP A 174 -20.00 -10.80 -24.80
CA ASP A 174 -20.83 -11.27 -23.67
C ASP A 174 -20.08 -12.26 -22.75
N GLY A 175 -18.95 -11.82 -22.20
CA GLY A 175 -18.14 -12.51 -21.22
C GLY A 175 -18.48 -11.98 -19.84
N ASP A 176 -18.89 -12.89 -18.95
CA ASP A 176 -19.04 -12.71 -17.52
C ASP A 176 -17.71 -12.19 -16.93
N GLY A 177 -17.53 -10.87 -16.99
CA GLY A 177 -16.30 -10.15 -16.67
C GLY A 177 -16.14 -10.00 -15.17
N ASP A 178 -16.02 -11.14 -14.47
CA ASP A 178 -15.41 -11.14 -13.14
C ASP A 178 -13.92 -10.91 -13.34
N SER A 179 -13.53 -9.63 -13.42
CA SER A 179 -12.18 -9.21 -13.06
C SER A 179 -12.00 -9.69 -11.62
N GLY A 180 -11.50 -10.93 -11.44
CA GLY A 180 -11.51 -11.72 -10.18
C GLY A 180 -10.76 -11.10 -8.99
N LEU A 181 -10.49 -9.80 -9.06
CA LEU A 181 -10.04 -8.87 -8.05
C LEU A 181 -11.14 -8.48 -7.05
N GLY A 182 -12.42 -8.58 -7.44
CA GLY A 182 -13.56 -8.14 -6.61
C GLY A 182 -13.58 -6.60 -6.39
N THR A 183 -14.44 -6.12 -5.50
CA THR A 183 -14.63 -4.66 -5.28
C THR A 183 -13.63 -4.02 -4.31
N ALA A 184 -12.76 -4.80 -3.66
CA ALA A 184 -11.83 -4.34 -2.63
C ALA A 184 -10.48 -5.09 -2.71
N PRO A 185 -9.77 -5.02 -3.85
CA PRO A 185 -8.59 -5.84 -4.14
C PRO A 185 -7.40 -5.63 -3.18
N VAL A 186 -7.33 -4.48 -2.52
CA VAL A 186 -6.29 -4.11 -1.56
C VAL A 186 -6.86 -4.04 -0.16
N SER A 187 -7.94 -3.28 0.07
CA SER A 187 -8.47 -3.07 1.43
C SER A 187 -9.05 -4.35 2.04
N GLY A 188 -9.59 -5.26 1.22
CA GLY A 188 -10.09 -6.57 1.67
C GLY A 188 -9.01 -7.51 2.20
N GLY A 189 -7.74 -7.30 1.80
CA GLY A 189 -6.60 -8.11 2.23
C GLY A 189 -5.90 -7.63 3.51
N LEU A 190 -6.34 -6.50 4.10
CA LEU A 190 -5.63 -5.93 5.24
C LEU A 190 -5.86 -6.70 6.54
N VAL A 191 -4.76 -7.03 7.23
CA VAL A 191 -4.78 -7.77 8.50
C VAL A 191 -4.61 -6.82 9.69
N ARG A 192 -5.55 -6.91 10.65
CA ARG A 192 -5.49 -6.20 11.94
C ARG A 192 -4.72 -6.99 12.98
N ALA A 193 -4.05 -6.28 13.88
CA ALA A 193 -3.44 -6.89 15.06
C ALA A 193 -4.53 -7.43 15.98
N GLU A 194 -4.26 -8.55 16.65
CA GLU A 194 -5.17 -9.05 17.67
C GLU A 194 -5.27 -8.06 18.84
N PRO A 195 -6.48 -7.79 19.36
CA PRO A 195 -6.63 -6.99 20.57
C PRO A 195 -5.90 -7.70 21.71
N ARG A 196 -4.91 -7.03 22.32
CA ARG A 196 -4.19 -7.56 23.48
C ARG A 196 -5.21 -7.82 24.59
N ARG A 197 -5.49 -9.10 24.87
CA ARG A 197 -6.31 -9.47 26.04
C ARG A 197 -5.59 -8.96 27.29
N PRO A 198 -6.28 -8.22 28.18
CA PRO A 198 -5.67 -7.78 29.43
C PRO A 198 -5.23 -9.02 30.20
N THR A 199 -3.93 -9.09 30.49
CA THR A 199 -3.35 -10.15 31.31
C THR A 199 -4.00 -10.09 32.69
N GLN A 200 -4.82 -11.10 32.99
CA GLN A 200 -5.41 -11.30 34.31
C GLN A 200 -4.24 -11.49 35.30
N ARG A 201 -3.93 -10.43 36.05
CA ARG A 201 -3.00 -10.51 37.18
C ARG A 201 -3.66 -11.36 38.26
N SER A 202 -3.27 -12.63 38.32
CA SER A 202 -3.55 -13.49 39.47
C SER A 202 -2.95 -12.85 40.72
N ARG A 203 -3.80 -12.62 41.72
CA ARG A 203 -3.39 -12.23 43.08
C ARG A 203 -2.95 -13.45 43.87
#